data_AF-A0AAU6L045-F1
#
_entry.id   AF-A0AAU6L045-F1
#
_cell.length_a   1.000
_cell.length_b   1.000
_cell.length_c   1.000
_cell.angle_alpha   90.00
_cell.angle_beta   90.00
_cell.angle_gamma   90.00
#
_symmetry.space_group_name_H-M   'P 1'
#
loop_
_entity.id
_entity.type
_entity.pdbx_description
1 polymer ?
#
loop_
_entity_poly.entity_id
_entity_poly.type
_entity_poly.pdbx_seq_one_letter_code
_entity_poly.pdbx_strand_id
1 'polypeptide(L)'
;MRYHSTPAATAVVLAALCAAPALAASDTPPQTLPAMEGKGGLSAIGLTGDQRLVEFDVNKPSKTWSLGRVSGLSGDTKLVGIDFRVQNEKLYGVGDRGGVYTLNTTNARAVKVSQLTVALAGTAFGVDFNPAANRLRVISNTGQNLRHNIDDPAAPLTTTVDGTLTNPTMPPSTAMGVTGAAYTNNDLNAATATTLFDLDTMADRISLQSPANAGTLSPTGMLGVNADLDSGFDIHYSPATGVNRGFAAIGTTGTYRLYAVDVLTGKATDKGAFSTRYQVIDLALPINQK
;
A
#
# COMPACT_ATOMS: atom_id res chain seq x y z
N MET A 1 -67.03 38.30 -5.75
CA MET A 1 -65.80 37.66 -6.30
C MET A 1 -65.22 36.76 -5.23
N ARG A 2 -65.16 35.45 -5.51
CA ARG A 2 -64.58 34.44 -4.61
C ARG A 2 -63.06 34.45 -4.76
N TYR A 3 -62.32 34.43 -3.66
CA TYR A 3 -60.95 33.93 -3.63
C TYR A 3 -60.79 32.99 -2.44
N HIS A 4 -60.54 31.73 -2.74
CA HIS A 4 -60.00 30.74 -1.81
C HIS A 4 -58.48 30.85 -1.86
N SER A 5 -57.84 30.81 -0.70
CA SER A 5 -56.41 30.48 -0.58
C SER A 5 -56.16 29.64 0.67
N THR A 6 -55.54 28.50 0.41
CA THR A 6 -55.19 27.37 1.29
C THR A 6 -54.11 27.72 2.33
N PRO A 7 -54.08 27.06 3.50
CA PRO A 7 -53.02 27.27 4.49
C PRO A 7 -51.74 26.52 4.11
N ALA A 8 -50.60 27.20 4.22
CA ALA A 8 -49.27 26.60 4.07
C ALA A 8 -48.85 25.95 5.40
N ALA A 9 -48.67 24.63 5.42
CA ALA A 9 -48.09 23.92 6.54
C ALA A 9 -46.57 24.10 6.57
N THR A 10 -46.05 24.68 7.65
CA THR A 10 -44.61 24.85 7.88
C THR A 10 -44.08 23.58 8.56
N ALA A 11 -43.28 22.77 7.87
CA ALA A 11 -42.60 21.63 8.46
C ALA A 11 -41.26 22.09 9.07
N VAL A 12 -41.15 22.01 10.40
CA VAL A 12 -39.89 22.21 11.13
C VAL A 12 -39.12 20.89 11.10
N VAL A 13 -37.99 20.84 10.39
CA VAL A 13 -37.05 19.73 10.45
C VAL A 13 -36.02 20.03 11.53
N LEU A 14 -36.09 19.30 12.64
CA LEU A 14 -35.12 19.35 13.73
C LEU A 14 -33.92 18.48 13.33
N ALA A 15 -32.81 19.08 12.92
CA ALA A 15 -31.56 18.37 12.66
C ALA A 15 -30.85 18.10 14.01
N ALA A 16 -30.86 16.84 14.45
CA ALA A 16 -30.06 16.39 15.58
C ALA A 16 -28.60 16.21 15.13
N LEU A 17 -27.71 17.12 15.53
CA LEU A 17 -26.27 16.95 15.40
C LEU A 17 -25.79 15.91 16.42
N CYS A 18 -25.53 14.68 15.98
CA CYS A 18 -24.73 13.73 16.73
C CYS A 18 -23.25 14.12 16.60
N ALA A 19 -22.68 14.73 17.63
CA ALA A 19 -21.24 14.92 17.72
C ALA A 19 -20.55 13.57 17.94
N ALA A 20 -19.84 13.08 16.92
CA ALA A 20 -18.92 11.96 17.09
C ALA A 20 -17.66 12.44 17.85
N PRO A 21 -17.15 11.70 18.84
CA PRO A 21 -15.94 12.09 19.53
C PRO A 21 -14.74 11.98 18.59
N ALA A 22 -13.98 13.07 18.47
CA ALA A 22 -12.68 13.07 17.83
C ALA A 22 -11.75 12.12 18.60
N LEU A 23 -11.37 10.99 18.00
CA LEU A 23 -10.26 10.20 18.51
C LEU A 23 -8.99 11.02 18.30
N ALA A 24 -8.42 11.50 19.40
CA ALA A 24 -7.10 12.09 19.41
C ALA A 24 -6.09 11.07 18.85
N ALA A 25 -5.40 11.45 17.77
CA ALA A 25 -4.26 10.70 17.27
C ALA A 25 -3.21 10.64 18.39
N SER A 26 -3.00 9.46 18.97
CA SER A 26 -1.93 9.25 19.93
C SER A 26 -0.60 9.44 19.20
N ASP A 27 0.09 10.52 19.56
CA ASP A 27 1.39 10.90 19.00
C ASP A 27 2.49 10.01 19.58
N THR A 28 2.48 8.73 19.17
CA THR A 28 3.53 7.78 19.53
C THR A 28 4.80 8.15 18.76
N PRO A 29 5.97 8.26 19.42
CA PRO A 29 7.25 8.54 18.74
C PRO A 29 7.55 7.54 17.62
N PRO A 30 8.39 7.92 16.63
CA PRO A 30 8.93 6.99 15.63
C PRO A 30 9.44 5.71 16.29
N GLN A 31 9.05 4.56 15.76
CA GLN A 31 9.44 3.27 16.30
C GLN A 31 10.87 2.97 15.84
N THR A 32 11.85 3.02 16.74
CA THR A 32 13.17 2.41 16.50
C THR A 32 13.00 0.90 16.34
N LEU A 33 13.34 0.36 15.17
CA LEU A 33 13.27 -1.07 14.86
C LEU A 33 14.27 -1.85 15.74
N PRO A 34 13.84 -2.82 16.56
CA PRO A 34 14.79 -3.69 17.25
C PRO A 34 14.87 -5.07 16.60
N ALA A 35 16.03 -5.38 15.99
CA ALA A 35 16.78 -6.66 16.02
C ALA A 35 17.83 -6.79 14.88
N MET A 36 17.72 -6.00 13.81
CA MET A 36 18.72 -5.95 12.71
C MET A 36 19.58 -4.67 12.71
N GLU A 37 19.49 -3.81 13.73
CA GLU A 37 20.50 -2.76 13.96
C GLU A 37 21.84 -3.43 14.32
N GLY A 38 22.67 -3.69 13.31
CA GLY A 38 24.02 -4.22 13.53
C GLY A 38 24.71 -4.89 12.35
N LYS A 39 24.03 -5.11 11.22
CA LYS A 39 24.67 -5.62 9.99
C LYS A 39 24.22 -4.76 8.83
N GLY A 40 25.15 -4.10 8.13
CA GLY A 40 24.87 -3.13 7.05
C GLY A 40 24.20 -3.73 5.80
N GLY A 41 23.00 -4.29 5.97
CA GLY A 41 22.14 -4.83 4.94
C GLY A 41 20.74 -4.25 5.09
N LEU A 42 20.09 -4.00 3.96
CA LEU A 42 18.71 -3.52 3.90
C LEU A 42 17.76 -4.58 4.47
N SER A 43 16.93 -4.17 5.43
CA SER A 43 15.89 -5.00 6.03
C SER A 43 14.52 -4.63 5.46
N ALA A 44 13.59 -5.58 5.48
CA ALA A 44 12.21 -5.40 5.08
C ALA A 44 11.26 -6.03 6.09
N ILE A 45 10.07 -5.46 6.22
CA ILE A 45 8.94 -6.05 6.92
C ILE A 45 8.09 -6.80 5.89
N GLY A 46 7.75 -8.06 6.18
CA GLY A 46 6.85 -8.85 5.36
C GLY A 46 5.51 -9.08 6.06
N LEU A 47 4.43 -9.08 5.28
CA LEU A 47 3.13 -9.62 5.66
C LEU A 47 3.01 -11.04 5.10
N THR A 48 2.69 -12.01 5.94
CA THR A 48 2.47 -13.40 5.52
C THR A 48 1.00 -13.70 5.25
N GLY A 49 0.74 -14.71 4.42
CA GLY A 49 -0.64 -15.14 4.10
C GLY A 49 -1.45 -15.64 5.31
N ASP A 50 -0.78 -16.00 6.41
CA ASP A 50 -1.42 -16.32 7.69
C ASP A 50 -1.52 -15.11 8.64
N GLN A 51 -1.41 -13.89 8.12
CA GLN A 51 -1.53 -12.62 8.86
C GLN A 51 -0.51 -12.46 9.98
N ARG A 52 0.78 -12.71 9.70
CA ARG A 52 1.89 -12.34 10.58
C ARG A 52 2.71 -11.22 9.96
N LEU A 53 3.28 -10.39 10.82
CA LEU A 53 4.39 -9.53 10.43
C LEU A 53 5.70 -10.27 10.73
N VAL A 54 6.63 -10.15 9.79
CA VAL A 54 7.97 -10.70 9.89
C VAL A 54 9.00 -9.68 9.46
N GLU A 55 10.25 -9.83 9.88
CA GLU A 55 11.38 -9.03 9.44
C GLU A 55 12.44 -9.93 8.80
N PHE A 56 13.12 -9.46 7.76
CA PHE A 56 14.22 -10.19 7.12
C PHE A 56 15.22 -9.24 6.42
N ASP A 57 16.45 -9.71 6.25
CA ASP A 57 17.49 -9.07 5.40
C ASP A 57 17.18 -9.42 3.94
N VAL A 58 17.12 -8.43 3.05
CA VAL A 58 16.78 -8.63 1.63
C VAL A 58 17.79 -9.50 0.86
N ASN A 59 18.97 -9.78 1.44
CA ASN A 59 19.95 -10.71 0.90
C ASN A 59 19.86 -12.11 1.52
N LYS A 60 19.00 -12.31 2.53
CA LYS A 60 18.82 -13.58 3.26
C LYS A 60 17.34 -13.77 3.63
N PRO A 61 16.41 -13.80 2.65
CA PRO A 61 14.96 -13.87 2.91
C PRO A 61 14.52 -15.13 3.69
N SER A 62 15.33 -16.20 3.67
CA SER A 62 15.08 -17.41 4.47
C SER A 62 15.34 -17.23 5.97
N LYS A 63 16.11 -16.20 6.37
CA LYS A 63 16.37 -15.84 7.77
C LYS A 63 15.35 -14.82 8.25
N THR A 64 14.13 -15.30 8.42
CA THR A 64 12.97 -14.50 8.80
C THR A 64 12.79 -14.49 10.33
N TRP A 65 12.57 -13.32 10.91
CA TRP A 65 12.20 -13.13 12.30
C TRP A 65 10.71 -12.81 12.42
N SER A 66 9.99 -13.47 13.33
CA SER A 66 8.56 -13.22 13.51
C SER A 66 8.33 -12.07 14.49
N LEU A 67 7.54 -11.08 14.08
CA LEU A 67 7.12 -9.94 14.90
C LEU A 67 5.76 -10.18 15.57
N GLY A 68 5.03 -11.21 15.13
CA GLY A 68 3.77 -11.63 15.73
C GLY A 68 2.65 -11.81 14.70
N ARG A 69 1.54 -12.43 15.14
CA ARG A 69 0.27 -12.40 14.39
C ARG A 69 -0.36 -11.02 14.52
N VAL A 70 -0.86 -10.49 13.42
CA VAL A 70 -1.60 -9.23 13.40
C VAL A 70 -2.80 -9.37 14.34
N SER A 71 -2.95 -8.41 15.24
CA SER A 71 -4.04 -8.35 16.22
C SER A 71 -4.58 -6.92 16.31
N GLY A 72 -5.77 -6.72 16.88
CA GLY A 72 -6.35 -5.38 17.05
C GLY A 72 -7.08 -4.81 15.83
N LEU A 73 -7.33 -5.61 14.79
CA LEU A 73 -8.23 -5.24 13.70
C LEU A 73 -9.66 -5.04 14.24
N SER A 74 -10.36 -4.04 13.73
CA SER A 74 -11.70 -3.65 14.16
C SER A 74 -12.62 -3.45 12.96
N GLY A 75 -13.44 -4.47 12.69
CA GLY A 75 -14.33 -4.55 11.52
C GLY A 75 -13.68 -5.26 10.33
N ASP A 76 -12.35 -5.23 10.24
CA ASP A 76 -11.58 -5.98 9.24
C ASP A 76 -11.18 -7.36 9.80
N THR A 77 -11.03 -8.35 8.93
CA THR A 77 -10.66 -9.72 9.28
C THR A 77 -9.22 -10.06 8.91
N LYS A 78 -8.65 -9.36 7.93
CA LYS A 78 -7.24 -9.45 7.54
C LYS A 78 -6.75 -8.12 6.98
N LEU A 79 -5.43 -7.97 6.90
CA LEU A 79 -4.77 -6.94 6.08
C LEU A 79 -4.68 -7.43 4.63
N VAL A 80 -4.80 -6.51 3.69
CA VAL A 80 -4.64 -6.73 2.24
C VAL A 80 -3.32 -6.19 1.69
N GLY A 81 -2.67 -5.27 2.40
CA GLY A 81 -1.35 -4.76 2.07
C GLY A 81 -0.80 -3.85 3.16
N ILE A 82 0.51 -3.60 3.12
CA ILE A 82 1.26 -2.78 4.09
C ILE A 82 2.24 -1.84 3.39
N ASP A 83 2.49 -0.69 4.00
CA ASP A 83 3.57 0.21 3.57
C ASP A 83 4.01 1.16 4.69
N PHE A 84 5.23 1.67 4.63
CA PHE A 84 5.73 2.72 5.52
C PHE A 84 5.35 4.10 5.02
N ARG A 85 4.72 4.87 5.90
CA ARG A 85 4.41 6.26 5.60
C ARG A 85 5.61 7.16 5.88
N VAL A 86 6.14 7.80 4.84
CA VAL A 86 7.34 8.66 4.94
C VAL A 86 7.20 9.84 5.92
N GLN A 87 6.00 10.40 6.09
CA GLN A 87 5.79 11.58 6.96
C GLN A 87 5.98 11.29 8.45
N ASN A 88 5.85 10.04 8.89
CA ASN A 88 5.96 9.69 10.31
C ASN A 88 6.68 8.36 10.57
N GLU A 89 7.20 7.73 9.51
CA GLU A 89 7.98 6.48 9.53
C GLU A 89 7.25 5.28 10.15
N LYS A 90 5.93 5.36 10.32
CA LYS A 90 5.14 4.26 10.86
C LYS A 90 4.78 3.31 9.73
N LEU A 91 4.76 2.02 10.06
CA LEU A 91 4.16 1.00 9.21
C LEU A 91 2.64 1.14 9.26
N TYR A 92 2.00 1.17 8.10
CA TYR A 92 0.57 1.13 7.95
C TYR A 92 0.13 -0.15 7.27
N GLY A 93 -1.14 -0.51 7.46
CA GLY A 93 -1.79 -1.56 6.70
C GLY A 93 -3.23 -1.21 6.38
N VAL A 94 -3.72 -1.73 5.26
CA VAL A 94 -5.13 -1.64 4.86
C VAL A 94 -5.80 -2.97 5.14
N GLY A 95 -6.98 -2.94 5.76
CA GLY A 95 -7.80 -4.11 6.04
C GLY A 95 -8.73 -4.47 4.88
N ASP A 96 -9.23 -5.70 4.87
CA ASP A 96 -10.11 -6.24 3.82
C ASP A 96 -11.51 -5.58 3.73
N ARG A 97 -11.89 -4.75 4.70
CA ARG A 97 -13.06 -3.86 4.66
C ARG A 97 -12.68 -2.38 4.64
N GLY A 98 -11.43 -2.08 4.26
CA GLY A 98 -10.92 -0.73 4.08
C GLY A 98 -10.55 -0.01 5.37
N GLY A 99 -10.44 -0.69 6.52
CA GLY A 99 -9.85 -0.06 7.69
C GLY A 99 -8.39 0.27 7.43
N VAL A 100 -7.94 1.47 7.82
CA VAL A 100 -6.54 1.87 7.71
C VAL A 100 -5.94 1.87 9.11
N TYR A 101 -4.83 1.15 9.28
CA TYR A 101 -4.23 0.86 10.56
C TYR A 101 -2.79 1.33 10.59
N THR A 102 -2.32 1.85 11.72
CA THR A 102 -0.90 1.81 12.05
C THR A 102 -0.56 0.47 12.68
N LEU A 103 0.58 -0.10 12.32
CA LEU A 103 1.05 -1.40 12.79
C LEU A 103 2.32 -1.24 13.63
N ASN A 104 2.34 -1.87 14.79
CA ASN A 104 3.54 -1.89 15.63
C ASN A 104 4.53 -2.95 15.11
N THR A 105 5.75 -2.55 14.76
CA THR A 105 6.80 -3.43 14.21
C THR A 105 7.52 -4.27 15.27
N THR A 106 7.16 -4.15 16.55
CA THR A 106 7.69 -5.00 17.63
C THR A 106 6.76 -6.16 17.99
N ASN A 107 5.43 -5.96 17.90
CA ASN A 107 4.44 -6.95 18.37
C ASN A 107 3.25 -7.18 17.42
N ALA A 108 3.29 -6.61 16.21
CA ALA A 108 2.23 -6.73 15.19
C ALA A 108 0.83 -6.24 15.62
N ARG A 109 0.72 -5.44 16.67
CA ARG A 109 -0.56 -4.85 17.08
C ARG A 109 -0.97 -3.73 16.12
N ALA A 110 -2.17 -3.85 15.57
CA ALA A 110 -2.81 -2.87 14.74
C ALA A 110 -3.66 -1.89 15.57
N VAL A 111 -3.66 -0.62 15.17
CA VAL A 111 -4.56 0.42 15.71
C VAL A 111 -5.22 1.09 14.53
N LYS A 112 -6.56 1.06 14.49
CA LYS A 112 -7.32 1.71 13.42
C LYS A 112 -7.19 3.22 13.57
N VAL A 113 -6.76 3.89 12.50
CA VAL A 113 -6.55 5.34 12.47
C VAL A 113 -7.42 6.03 11.43
N SER A 114 -7.92 5.29 10.45
CA SER A 114 -8.80 5.82 9.41
C SER A 114 -9.65 4.69 8.78
N GLN A 115 -10.56 5.06 7.89
CA GLN A 115 -11.43 4.16 7.13
C GLN A 115 -11.52 4.66 5.69
N LEU A 116 -11.32 3.77 4.71
CA LEU A 116 -11.63 4.06 3.32
C LEU A 116 -13.14 4.31 3.17
N THR A 117 -13.52 5.38 2.47
CA THR A 117 -14.92 5.74 2.20
C THR A 117 -15.45 5.09 0.92
N VAL A 118 -14.56 4.43 0.16
CA VAL A 118 -14.89 3.62 -1.01
C VAL A 118 -14.51 2.18 -0.70
N ALA A 119 -15.41 1.24 -1.03
CA ALA A 119 -15.16 -0.18 -0.82
C ALA A 119 -14.05 -0.70 -1.74
N LEU A 120 -13.25 -1.64 -1.21
CA LEU A 120 -12.27 -2.38 -1.99
C LEU A 120 -12.98 -3.31 -2.98
N ALA A 121 -12.54 -3.30 -4.24
CA ALA A 121 -13.01 -4.19 -5.28
C ALA A 121 -11.86 -5.09 -5.75
N GLY A 122 -12.06 -6.40 -5.71
CA GLY A 122 -11.04 -7.38 -6.08
C GLY A 122 -10.65 -8.29 -4.91
N THR A 123 -9.57 -9.04 -5.10
CA THR A 123 -9.08 -10.06 -4.17
C THR A 123 -7.61 -9.90 -3.82
N ALA A 124 -6.83 -9.19 -4.64
CA ALA A 124 -5.42 -8.89 -4.44
C ALA A 124 -5.18 -7.40 -4.68
N PHE A 125 -4.31 -6.79 -3.87
CA PHE A 125 -4.21 -5.34 -3.73
C PHE A 125 -2.76 -4.89 -3.56
N GLY A 126 -2.41 -3.76 -4.18
CA GLY A 126 -1.19 -3.02 -3.90
C GLY A 126 -1.50 -1.82 -3.00
N VAL A 127 -0.67 -1.57 -2.00
CA VAL A 127 -0.85 -0.49 -1.01
C VAL A 127 0.48 0.25 -0.87
N ASP A 128 0.49 1.56 -1.07
CA ASP A 128 1.74 2.35 -1.01
C ASP A 128 1.46 3.82 -0.71
N PHE A 129 2.37 4.51 -0.01
CA PHE A 129 2.29 5.95 0.22
C PHE A 129 3.05 6.72 -0.83
N ASN A 130 2.36 7.67 -1.47
CA ASN A 130 3.07 8.71 -2.19
C ASN A 130 3.67 9.71 -1.18
N PRO A 131 5.01 9.84 -1.07
CA PRO A 131 5.61 10.74 -0.10
C PRO A 131 5.39 12.22 -0.44
N ALA A 132 5.40 12.60 -1.72
CA ALA A 132 5.21 13.98 -2.15
C ALA A 132 3.76 14.45 -1.97
N ALA A 133 2.78 13.58 -2.26
CA ALA A 133 1.37 13.90 -2.13
C ALA A 133 0.83 13.68 -0.72
N ASN A 134 1.57 12.96 0.14
CA ASN A 134 1.08 12.47 1.43
C ASN A 134 -0.29 11.77 1.27
N ARG A 135 -0.38 10.80 0.36
CA ARG A 135 -1.60 10.04 0.08
C ARG A 135 -1.30 8.57 0.04
N LEU A 136 -2.19 7.79 0.65
CA LEU A 136 -2.22 6.34 0.52
C LEU A 136 -2.83 5.99 -0.84
N ARG A 137 -2.12 5.22 -1.65
CA ARG A 137 -2.61 4.59 -2.88
C ARG A 137 -3.07 3.17 -2.54
N VAL A 138 -4.23 2.78 -3.07
CA VAL A 138 -4.67 1.39 -3.07
C VAL A 138 -5.11 1.01 -4.48
N ILE A 139 -4.47 0.00 -5.07
CA ILE A 139 -4.86 -0.55 -6.36
C ILE A 139 -5.31 -2.00 -6.22
N SER A 140 -5.94 -2.58 -7.25
CA SER A 140 -6.36 -3.98 -7.20
C SER A 140 -6.28 -4.72 -8.53
N ASN A 141 -6.36 -6.04 -8.45
CA ASN A 141 -6.43 -6.95 -9.59
C ASN A 141 -7.64 -6.74 -10.51
N THR A 142 -8.60 -5.89 -10.15
CA THR A 142 -9.73 -5.53 -11.01
C THR A 142 -9.56 -4.17 -11.69
N GLY A 143 -8.37 -3.57 -11.60
CA GLY A 143 -8.06 -2.25 -12.14
C GLY A 143 -8.55 -1.10 -11.27
N GLN A 144 -8.94 -1.36 -10.01
CA GLN A 144 -9.31 -0.31 -9.08
C GLN A 144 -8.08 0.57 -8.77
N ASN A 145 -8.29 1.87 -8.66
CA ASN A 145 -7.24 2.84 -8.34
C ASN A 145 -7.80 3.89 -7.38
N LEU A 146 -7.40 3.83 -6.12
CA LEU A 146 -7.90 4.68 -5.04
C LEU A 146 -6.77 5.53 -4.48
N ARG A 147 -7.08 6.76 -4.10
CA ARG A 147 -6.23 7.59 -3.23
C ARG A 147 -6.98 7.96 -1.98
N HIS A 148 -6.36 7.79 -0.83
CA HIS A 148 -6.95 8.12 0.46
C HIS A 148 -6.10 9.15 1.20
N ASN A 149 -6.77 10.16 1.75
CA ASN A 149 -6.16 11.11 2.65
C ASN A 149 -6.33 10.67 4.10
N ILE A 150 -5.23 10.50 4.82
CA ILE A 150 -5.25 10.03 6.22
C ILE A 150 -5.39 11.21 7.18
N ASP A 151 -4.61 12.27 6.98
CA ASP A 151 -4.48 13.34 7.97
C ASP A 151 -4.01 14.68 7.39
N ASP A 152 -3.90 14.82 6.06
CA ASP A 152 -3.55 16.11 5.46
C ASP A 152 -4.71 17.10 5.69
N PRO A 153 -4.53 18.14 6.51
CA PRO A 153 -5.61 19.06 6.85
C PRO A 153 -6.03 19.94 5.66
N ALA A 154 -5.22 20.00 4.60
CA ALA A 154 -5.52 20.78 3.40
C ALA A 154 -6.54 20.10 2.47
N ALA A 155 -6.94 18.86 2.74
CA ALA A 155 -7.91 18.12 1.92
C ALA A 155 -8.89 17.29 2.77
N PRO A 156 -10.08 16.93 2.24
CA PRO A 156 -11.00 16.06 2.96
C PRO A 156 -10.37 14.70 3.29
N LEU A 157 -10.66 14.16 4.47
CA LEU A 157 -10.25 12.82 4.91
C LEU A 157 -11.11 11.72 4.25
N THR A 158 -11.08 11.67 2.93
CA THR A 158 -11.90 10.74 2.11
C THR A 158 -11.02 9.96 1.14
N THR A 159 -11.59 8.87 0.63
CA THR A 159 -11.07 8.14 -0.52
C THR A 159 -11.60 8.76 -1.81
N THR A 160 -10.70 9.02 -2.75
CA THR A 160 -10.97 9.41 -4.13
C THR A 160 -10.82 8.20 -5.03
N VAL A 161 -11.80 7.97 -5.91
CA VAL A 161 -11.68 7.02 -7.02
C VAL A 161 -11.00 7.72 -8.18
N ASP A 162 -9.80 7.28 -8.51
CA ASP A 162 -9.07 7.77 -9.68
C ASP A 162 -9.48 7.00 -10.95
N GLY A 163 -8.88 7.34 -12.10
CA GLY A 163 -9.05 6.59 -13.34
C GLY A 163 -8.63 5.12 -13.17
N THR A 164 -9.47 4.22 -13.69
CA THR A 164 -9.21 2.78 -13.74
C THR A 164 -7.86 2.50 -14.36
N LEU A 165 -7.14 1.50 -13.83
CA LEU A 165 -5.89 1.06 -14.44
C LEU A 165 -6.15 0.55 -15.86
N THR A 166 -5.38 1.03 -16.83
CA THR A 166 -5.60 0.74 -18.25
C THR A 166 -4.31 0.36 -18.97
N ASN A 167 -4.41 -0.69 -19.77
CA ASN A 167 -3.38 -1.12 -20.70
C ASN A 167 -3.33 -0.22 -21.94
N PRO A 168 -2.15 -0.01 -22.54
CA PRO A 168 -1.98 0.85 -23.72
C PRO A 168 -2.41 0.16 -25.02
N THR A 169 -3.57 -0.49 -25.02
CA THR A 169 -4.22 -1.04 -26.22
C THR A 169 -5.00 0.07 -26.95
N MET A 170 -5.42 -0.20 -28.19
CA MET A 170 -6.30 0.70 -28.95
C MET A 170 -7.61 -0.01 -29.30
N PRO A 171 -8.75 0.33 -28.64
CA PRO A 171 -8.89 1.27 -27.52
C PRO A 171 -8.24 0.77 -26.21
N PRO A 172 -7.97 1.65 -25.23
CA PRO A 172 -7.47 1.24 -23.91
C PRO A 172 -8.41 0.24 -23.25
N SER A 173 -7.84 -0.77 -22.61
CA SER A 173 -8.56 -1.82 -21.90
C SER A 173 -8.21 -1.79 -20.42
N THR A 174 -9.15 -2.15 -19.56
CA THR A 174 -8.87 -2.27 -18.12
C THR A 174 -7.72 -3.27 -17.90
N ALA A 175 -6.72 -2.86 -17.13
CA ALA A 175 -5.66 -3.73 -16.67
C ALA A 175 -6.17 -4.59 -15.52
N MET A 176 -6.22 -5.90 -15.75
CA MET A 176 -6.56 -6.90 -14.74
C MET A 176 -5.27 -7.50 -14.20
N GLY A 177 -5.22 -7.84 -12.91
CA GLY A 177 -4.06 -8.47 -12.29
C GLY A 177 -2.92 -7.54 -11.87
N VAL A 178 -3.17 -6.23 -11.77
CA VAL A 178 -2.20 -5.30 -11.16
C VAL A 178 -2.34 -5.35 -9.64
N THR A 179 -1.34 -5.90 -8.95
CA THR A 179 -1.45 -6.28 -7.53
C THR A 179 -0.35 -5.72 -6.63
N GLY A 180 0.63 -5.01 -7.17
CA GLY A 180 1.61 -4.25 -6.40
C GLY A 180 1.77 -2.85 -6.95
N ALA A 181 2.05 -1.89 -6.09
CA ALA A 181 2.28 -0.48 -6.42
C ALA A 181 3.41 0.02 -5.53
N ALA A 182 4.34 0.81 -6.07
CA ALA A 182 5.44 1.37 -5.30
C ALA A 182 5.89 2.72 -5.86
N TYR A 183 6.02 3.72 -5.00
CA TYR A 183 6.58 5.02 -5.35
C TYR A 183 8.10 5.04 -5.20
N THR A 184 8.78 5.67 -6.16
CA THR A 184 10.21 6.02 -6.01
C THR A 184 10.40 7.22 -5.10
N ASN A 185 11.61 7.38 -4.58
CA ASN A 185 12.06 8.55 -3.84
C ASN A 185 11.24 8.78 -2.57
N ASN A 186 11.19 7.74 -1.73
CA ASN A 186 10.57 7.76 -0.40
C ASN A 186 11.36 8.65 0.59
N ASP A 187 11.34 9.96 0.35
CA ASP A 187 11.91 11.04 1.16
C ASP A 187 10.90 12.21 1.35
N LEU A 188 11.25 13.21 2.16
CA LEU A 188 10.44 14.43 2.35
C LEU A 188 11.02 15.65 1.61
N ASN A 189 11.95 15.45 0.68
CA ASN A 189 12.57 16.54 -0.04
C ASN A 189 11.64 17.02 -1.16
N ALA A 190 11.11 18.23 -1.03
CA ALA A 190 10.20 18.82 -2.01
C ALA A 190 10.82 19.00 -3.42
N ALA A 191 12.15 18.93 -3.55
CA ALA A 191 12.83 18.94 -4.84
C ALA A 191 12.85 17.58 -5.54
N THR A 192 12.56 16.49 -4.82
CA THR A 192 12.54 15.14 -5.36
C THR A 192 11.11 14.76 -5.79
N ALA A 193 10.91 14.53 -7.09
CA ALA A 193 9.62 14.06 -7.61
C ALA A 193 9.45 12.55 -7.38
N THR A 194 8.22 12.08 -7.23
CA THR A 194 7.89 10.65 -7.12
C THR A 194 7.37 10.08 -8.43
N THR A 195 7.73 8.85 -8.74
CA THR A 195 7.22 8.08 -9.87
C THR A 195 6.56 6.81 -9.36
N LEU A 196 5.38 6.47 -9.87
CA LEU A 196 4.66 5.25 -9.51
C LEU A 196 5.00 4.11 -10.47
N PHE A 197 5.39 2.97 -9.93
CA PHE A 197 5.51 1.72 -10.68
C PHE A 197 4.57 0.66 -10.13
N ASP A 198 4.04 -0.15 -11.03
CA ASP A 198 3.09 -1.21 -10.71
C ASP A 198 3.64 -2.58 -11.09
N LEU A 199 3.34 -3.57 -10.25
CA LEU A 199 3.52 -4.99 -10.52
C LEU A 199 2.22 -5.56 -11.10
N ASP A 200 2.28 -5.95 -12.38
CA ASP A 200 1.22 -6.62 -13.11
C ASP A 200 1.51 -8.12 -13.12
N THR A 201 0.83 -8.85 -12.24
CA THR A 201 1.00 -10.30 -12.06
C THR A 201 0.27 -11.13 -13.11
N MET A 202 -0.68 -10.54 -13.84
CA MET A 202 -1.35 -11.25 -14.93
C MET A 202 -0.56 -11.17 -16.24
N ALA A 203 0.16 -10.07 -16.48
CA ALA A 203 1.01 -9.89 -17.65
C ALA A 203 2.51 -10.06 -17.34
N ASP A 204 2.88 -10.48 -16.13
CA ASP A 204 4.26 -10.70 -15.67
C ASP A 204 5.21 -9.54 -15.98
N ARG A 205 4.87 -8.32 -15.57
CA ARG A 205 5.67 -7.13 -15.87
C ARG A 205 5.66 -6.07 -14.79
N ILE A 206 6.61 -5.16 -14.92
CA ILE A 206 6.53 -3.84 -14.32
C ILE A 206 5.97 -2.84 -15.34
N SER A 207 5.14 -1.93 -14.86
CA SER A 207 4.64 -0.80 -15.64
C SER A 207 4.85 0.50 -14.88
N LEU A 208 5.17 1.57 -15.59
CA LEU A 208 5.05 2.94 -15.10
C LEU A 208 3.58 3.35 -15.14
N GLN A 209 3.02 3.86 -14.03
CA GLN A 209 1.69 4.44 -14.01
C GLN A 209 1.75 5.96 -14.17
N SER A 210 1.50 6.47 -15.37
CA SER A 210 1.63 7.89 -15.67
C SER A 210 0.60 8.38 -16.70
N PRO A 211 -0.26 9.37 -16.34
CA PRO A 211 -0.41 9.95 -15.01
C PRO A 211 -0.99 8.97 -13.98
N ALA A 212 -0.49 8.99 -12.74
CA ALA A 212 -0.98 8.10 -11.68
C ALA A 212 -2.50 8.19 -11.49
N ASN A 213 -3.07 9.39 -11.45
CA ASN A 213 -4.51 9.55 -11.21
C ASN A 213 -5.37 9.22 -12.44
N ALA A 214 -4.77 9.07 -13.62
CA ALA A 214 -5.46 8.61 -14.83
C ALA A 214 -5.46 7.07 -14.96
N GLY A 215 -4.59 6.37 -14.21
CA GLY A 215 -4.49 4.91 -14.26
C GLY A 215 -3.81 4.36 -15.53
N THR A 216 -3.19 5.20 -16.36
CA THR A 216 -2.57 4.74 -17.61
C THR A 216 -1.26 4.02 -17.33
N LEU A 217 -1.15 2.77 -17.77
CA LEU A 217 0.05 1.94 -17.63
C LEU A 217 0.92 2.02 -18.88
N SER A 218 2.22 2.17 -18.65
CA SER A 218 3.27 2.09 -19.67
C SER A 218 4.26 0.99 -19.27
N PRO A 219 4.17 -0.21 -19.89
CA PRO A 219 5.06 -1.32 -19.58
C PRO A 219 6.54 -0.94 -19.71
N THR A 220 7.33 -1.25 -18.70
CA THR A 220 8.79 -1.03 -18.71
C THR A 220 9.53 -2.30 -19.11
N GLY A 221 9.02 -3.46 -18.70
CA GLY A 221 9.43 -4.75 -19.23
C GLY A 221 8.97 -5.94 -18.40
N MET A 222 9.33 -7.14 -18.85
CA MET A 222 8.86 -8.41 -18.30
C MET A 222 9.66 -8.81 -17.05
N LEU A 223 8.99 -9.43 -16.07
CA LEU A 223 9.60 -9.98 -14.86
C LEU A 223 10.55 -11.13 -15.17
N GLY A 224 10.22 -11.94 -16.18
CA GLY A 224 10.91 -13.20 -16.48
C GLY A 224 10.54 -14.36 -15.53
N VAL A 225 9.52 -14.17 -14.70
CA VAL A 225 8.88 -15.18 -13.85
C VAL A 225 7.37 -15.03 -13.98
N ASN A 226 6.63 -16.13 -13.81
CA ASN A 226 5.16 -16.14 -13.79
C ASN A 226 4.67 -15.91 -12.36
N ALA A 227 4.16 -14.71 -12.08
CA ALA A 227 3.79 -14.28 -10.75
C ALA A 227 2.36 -14.71 -10.38
N ASP A 228 2.19 -15.29 -9.20
CA ASP A 228 0.86 -15.53 -8.63
C ASP A 228 0.23 -14.19 -8.18
N LEU A 229 -1.12 -14.11 -8.16
CA LEU A 229 -1.87 -12.88 -7.84
C LEU A 229 -1.48 -12.26 -6.50
N ASP A 230 -1.27 -13.11 -5.49
CA ASP A 230 -0.83 -12.69 -4.17
C ASP A 230 0.68 -12.41 -4.25
N SER A 231 1.07 -11.20 -4.65
CA SER A 231 2.46 -10.76 -4.71
C SER A 231 2.54 -9.28 -4.33
N GLY A 232 3.57 -8.91 -3.55
CA GLY A 232 3.80 -7.54 -3.11
C GLY A 232 5.01 -6.92 -3.79
N PHE A 233 5.05 -5.59 -3.80
CA PHE A 233 6.09 -4.81 -4.46
C PHE A 233 6.31 -3.49 -3.73
N ASP A 234 7.57 -3.17 -3.45
CA ASP A 234 7.97 -1.91 -2.81
C ASP A 234 9.34 -1.45 -3.34
N ILE A 235 9.62 -0.15 -3.25
CA ILE A 235 10.85 0.50 -3.68
C ILE A 235 11.51 1.20 -2.50
N HIS A 236 12.71 0.72 -2.16
CA HIS A 236 13.57 1.42 -1.22
C HIS A 236 14.29 2.57 -1.91
N TYR A 237 14.30 3.74 -1.28
CA TYR A 237 15.13 4.87 -1.67
C TYR A 237 16.26 5.09 -0.65
N SER A 238 17.48 5.28 -1.15
CA SER A 238 18.65 5.64 -0.34
C SER A 238 19.00 7.12 -0.55
N PRO A 239 18.68 8.01 0.41
CA PRO A 239 19.00 9.44 0.31
C PRO A 239 20.51 9.72 0.20
N ALA A 240 21.34 8.84 0.76
CA ALA A 240 22.80 8.97 0.72
C ALA A 240 23.38 8.79 -0.69
N THR A 241 22.71 8.01 -1.55
CA THR A 241 23.18 7.69 -2.90
C THR A 241 22.27 8.19 -4.01
N GLY A 242 21.04 8.59 -3.68
CA GLY A 242 20.01 8.96 -4.65
C GLY A 242 19.46 7.78 -5.45
N VAL A 243 19.64 6.54 -4.97
CA VAL A 243 19.31 5.32 -5.71
C VAL A 243 18.00 4.71 -5.20
N ASN A 244 17.14 4.32 -6.15
CA ASN A 244 15.96 3.49 -5.91
C ASN A 244 16.27 2.01 -6.18
N ARG A 245 15.73 1.11 -5.35
CA ARG A 245 15.88 -0.34 -5.49
C ARG A 245 14.52 -1.01 -5.27
N GLY A 246 13.97 -1.61 -6.32
CA GLY A 246 12.70 -2.36 -6.25
C GLY A 246 12.88 -3.75 -5.68
N PHE A 247 11.92 -4.19 -4.89
CA PHE A 247 11.84 -5.55 -4.34
C PHE A 247 10.42 -6.08 -4.44
N ALA A 248 10.27 -7.34 -4.81
CA ALA A 248 8.98 -8.00 -4.90
C ALA A 248 8.99 -9.33 -4.13
N ALA A 249 7.93 -9.59 -3.37
CA ALA A 249 7.63 -10.90 -2.82
C ALA A 249 6.68 -11.57 -3.81
N ILE A 250 7.17 -12.55 -4.56
CA ILE A 250 6.42 -13.18 -5.64
C ILE A 250 6.16 -14.64 -5.30
N GLY A 251 4.89 -15.02 -5.36
CA GLY A 251 4.48 -16.43 -5.37
C GLY A 251 4.72 -17.04 -6.74
N THR A 252 5.38 -18.21 -6.77
CA THR A 252 5.47 -19.05 -7.97
C THR A 252 5.18 -20.49 -7.59
N THR A 253 4.13 -21.10 -8.14
CA THR A 253 3.80 -22.53 -7.95
C THR A 253 3.70 -22.94 -6.46
N GLY A 254 3.14 -22.08 -5.62
CA GLY A 254 2.92 -22.37 -4.19
C GLY A 254 4.12 -22.15 -3.27
N THR A 255 5.21 -21.55 -3.78
CA THR A 255 6.33 -21.07 -2.95
C THR A 255 6.59 -19.60 -3.20
N TYR A 256 6.85 -18.84 -2.13
CA TYR A 256 7.15 -17.43 -2.21
C TYR A 256 8.64 -17.17 -2.15
N ARG A 257 9.10 -16.25 -2.98
CA ARG A 257 10.51 -15.84 -3.07
C ARG A 257 10.61 -14.33 -3.11
N LEU A 258 11.74 -13.82 -2.65
CA LEU A 258 12.08 -12.41 -2.79
C LEU A 258 12.83 -12.21 -4.11
N TYR A 259 12.49 -11.16 -4.83
CA TYR A 259 13.18 -10.72 -6.03
C TYR A 259 13.65 -9.27 -5.86
N ALA A 260 14.85 -8.98 -6.36
CA ALA A 260 15.22 -7.61 -6.69
C ALA A 260 14.68 -7.29 -8.09
N VAL A 261 14.06 -6.13 -8.26
CA VAL A 261 13.38 -5.74 -9.49
C VAL A 261 14.02 -4.48 -10.05
N ASP A 262 14.43 -4.55 -11.31
CA ASP A 262 14.78 -3.36 -12.09
C ASP A 262 13.49 -2.77 -12.66
N VAL A 263 13.07 -1.60 -12.15
CA VAL A 263 11.80 -0.98 -12.52
C VAL A 263 11.76 -0.42 -13.94
N LEU A 264 12.93 -0.21 -14.57
CA LEU A 264 13.03 0.34 -15.93
C LEU A 264 13.06 -0.76 -17.00
N THR A 265 13.47 -1.98 -16.64
CA THR A 265 13.51 -3.13 -17.55
C THR A 265 12.53 -4.23 -17.18
N GLY A 266 11.90 -4.14 -16.01
CA GLY A 266 11.04 -5.15 -15.40
C GLY A 266 11.76 -6.38 -14.86
N LYS A 267 13.06 -6.55 -15.13
CA LYS A 267 13.78 -7.80 -14.84
C LYS A 267 13.79 -8.12 -13.34
N ALA A 268 13.18 -9.24 -12.97
CA ALA A 268 13.24 -9.79 -11.63
C ALA A 268 14.50 -10.68 -11.46
N THR A 269 15.23 -10.48 -10.36
CA THR A 269 16.43 -11.26 -10.01
C THR A 269 16.21 -11.92 -8.66
N ASP A 270 16.18 -13.26 -8.65
CA ASP A 270 15.90 -14.06 -7.46
C ASP A 270 16.92 -13.80 -6.33
N LYS A 271 16.42 -13.48 -5.14
CA LYS A 271 17.18 -13.26 -3.90
C LYS A 271 17.07 -14.43 -2.93
N GLY A 272 16.21 -15.41 -3.23
CA GLY A 272 16.00 -16.62 -2.46
C GLY A 272 14.55 -16.77 -1.96
N ALA A 273 14.22 -18.00 -1.58
CA ALA A 273 12.93 -18.33 -1.00
C ALA A 273 12.81 -17.79 0.43
N PHE A 274 11.57 -17.43 0.81
CA PHE A 274 11.24 -17.20 2.22
C PHE A 274 11.22 -18.51 3.01
N SER A 275 11.26 -18.42 4.33
CA SER A 275 11.07 -19.58 5.20
C SER A 275 9.75 -20.29 4.89
N THR A 276 9.74 -21.62 4.88
CA THR A 276 8.50 -22.40 4.70
C THR A 276 7.47 -22.15 5.81
N ARG A 277 7.90 -21.60 6.95
CA ARG A 277 7.03 -21.19 8.05
C ARG A 277 6.39 -19.81 7.85
N TYR A 278 6.97 -18.99 6.99
CA TYR A 278 6.60 -17.59 6.77
C TYR A 278 6.61 -17.28 5.28
N GLN A 279 5.53 -17.64 4.60
CA GLN A 279 5.32 -17.29 3.19
C GLN A 279 4.83 -15.84 3.12
N VAL A 280 5.74 -14.94 2.72
CA VAL A 280 5.51 -13.49 2.64
C VAL A 280 4.77 -13.18 1.34
N ILE A 281 3.59 -12.58 1.46
CA ILE A 281 2.70 -12.20 0.35
C ILE A 281 2.81 -10.73 -0.01
N ASP A 282 3.30 -9.90 0.92
CA ASP A 282 3.51 -8.47 0.72
C ASP A 282 4.70 -8.00 1.56
N LEU A 283 5.36 -6.91 1.18
CA LEU A 283 6.50 -6.35 1.89
C LEU A 283 6.50 -4.83 1.91
N ALA A 284 7.13 -4.27 2.95
CA ALA A 284 7.40 -2.85 3.08
C ALA A 284 8.82 -2.62 3.60
N LEU A 285 9.52 -1.65 3.05
CA LEU A 285 10.91 -1.30 3.32
C LEU A 285 10.93 -0.10 4.27
N PRO A 286 11.41 -0.27 5.52
CA PRO A 286 11.52 0.85 6.45
C PRO A 286 12.28 2.04 5.86
N ILE A 287 11.82 3.23 6.21
CA ILE A 287 12.40 4.51 5.78
C ILE A 287 13.74 4.74 6.49
N ASN A 288 14.66 5.48 5.85
CA ASN A 288 15.92 5.95 6.43
C ASN A 288 16.93 4.87 6.86
N GLN A 289 16.84 3.67 6.28
CA GLN A 289 17.89 2.66 6.41
C GLN A 289 19.20 3.14 5.74
N LYS A 290 20.34 2.89 6.41
CA LYS A 290 21.68 3.30 5.97
C LYS A 290 22.42 2.20 5.22
#